data_AF-A0A969DK68-F1
#
_entry.id   AF-A0A969DK68-F1
#
_cell.length_a   1.000
_cell.length_b   1.000
_cell.length_c   1.000
_cell.angle_alpha   90.00
_cell.angle_beta   90.00
_cell.angle_gamma   90.00
#
_symmetry.space_group_name_H-M   'P 1'
#
loop_
_entity.id
_entity.type
_entity.pdbx_description
1 polymer ?
#
loop_
_entity_poly.entity_id
_entity_poly.type
_entity_poly.pdbx_seq_one_letter_code
_entity_poly.pdbx_strand_id
1 'polypeptide(L)'
;MNSNTTLLQNQSNSQSFDIRNHIEKLTPAEKKDRYYCPVCEGNNFTINKDTGAYQCWNGCEVADIRNAVAPLKEKSTRTAWRKPIPKAKTFKPVPIPEGAK
;
A
#
# COMPACT_ATOMS: atom_id res chain seq x y z
N MET A 1 43.05 19.30 -11.20
CA MET A 1 42.44 18.08 -10.64
C MET A 1 41.29 18.53 -9.74
N ASN A 2 40.14 18.81 -10.34
CA ASN A 2 38.97 19.39 -9.69
C ASN A 2 37.98 18.28 -9.32
N SER A 3 37.96 17.93 -8.03
CA SER A 3 37.03 16.98 -7.44
C SER A 3 35.64 17.61 -7.32
N ASN A 4 34.80 17.46 -8.35
CA ASN A 4 33.38 17.72 -8.23
C ASN A 4 32.68 16.41 -7.83
N THR A 5 32.64 16.17 -6.52
CA THR A 5 31.76 15.19 -5.88
C THR A 5 30.32 15.64 -6.06
N THR A 6 29.69 15.17 -7.13
CA THR A 6 28.27 15.42 -7.42
C THR A 6 27.41 14.53 -6.55
N LEU A 7 26.85 15.14 -5.50
CA LEU A 7 25.52 14.93 -4.94
C LEU A 7 24.94 13.49 -4.95
N LEU A 8 25.02 12.85 -3.79
CA LEU A 8 24.06 11.82 -3.36
C LEU A 8 22.65 12.41 -3.39
N GLN A 9 21.89 12.16 -4.46
CA GLN A 9 20.47 12.49 -4.54
C GLN A 9 19.66 11.50 -3.70
N ASN A 10 19.72 11.65 -2.37
CA ASN A 10 18.77 10.98 -1.48
C ASN A 10 17.64 11.96 -1.12
N GLN A 11 16.79 12.30 -2.10
CA GLN A 11 15.59 13.08 -1.86
C GLN A 11 14.37 12.16 -1.77
N SER A 12 14.23 11.45 -0.66
CA SER A 12 13.01 10.73 -0.28
C SER A 12 12.18 11.57 0.70
N ASN A 13 11.67 12.70 0.25
CA ASN A 13 10.64 13.45 0.98
C ASN A 13 9.30 13.36 0.25
N SER A 14 8.61 12.24 0.40
CA SER A 14 7.25 12.08 -0.06
C SER A 14 6.52 11.16 0.89
N GLN A 15 5.37 11.60 1.39
CA GLN A 15 4.45 10.86 2.26
C GLN A 15 3.88 9.58 1.62
N SER A 16 4.35 9.22 0.42
CA SER A 16 3.84 8.18 -0.47
C SER A 16 4.91 7.13 -0.75
N PHE A 17 4.53 5.86 -0.81
CA PHE A 17 5.44 4.77 -1.16
C PHE A 17 5.91 4.92 -2.63
N ASP A 18 7.21 5.07 -2.83
CA ASP A 18 7.85 5.07 -4.16
C ASP A 18 8.87 3.92 -4.21
N ILE A 19 8.66 2.99 -5.14
CA ILE A 19 9.49 1.79 -5.30
C ILE A 19 10.93 2.12 -5.70
N ARG A 20 11.18 3.28 -6.30
CA ARG A 20 12.51 3.68 -6.78
C ARG A 20 13.51 3.81 -5.63
N ASN A 21 13.04 4.22 -4.45
CA ASN A 21 13.83 4.28 -3.22
C ASN A 21 14.21 2.90 -2.66
N HIS A 22 13.63 1.84 -3.22
CA HIS A 22 13.86 0.47 -2.79
C HIS A 22 14.44 -0.40 -3.90
N ILE A 23 14.84 0.18 -5.05
CA ILE A 23 15.50 -0.54 -6.14
C ILE A 23 16.79 -1.22 -5.67
N GLU A 24 17.54 -0.59 -4.76
CA GLU A 24 18.78 -1.17 -4.21
C GLU A 24 18.52 -2.46 -3.39
N LYS A 25 17.31 -2.63 -2.87
CA LYS A 25 16.90 -3.83 -2.13
C LYS A 25 16.36 -4.94 -3.04
N LEU A 26 16.08 -4.61 -4.30
CA LEU A 26 15.56 -5.54 -5.30
C LEU A 26 16.71 -6.14 -6.09
N THR A 27 16.61 -7.43 -6.38
CA THR A 27 17.61 -8.11 -7.21
C THR A 27 17.37 -7.77 -8.68
N PRO A 28 18.32 -7.15 -9.40
CA PRO A 28 18.20 -6.94 -10.83
C PRO A 28 18.25 -8.28 -11.57
N ALA A 29 17.40 -8.44 -12.59
CA ALA A 29 17.42 -9.61 -13.47
C ALA A 29 18.43 -9.42 -14.62
N GLU A 30 18.74 -10.48 -15.37
CA GLU A 30 19.61 -10.40 -16.55
C GLU A 30 19.10 -9.44 -17.63
N LYS A 31 17.78 -9.18 -17.66
CA LYS A 31 17.16 -8.28 -18.64
C LYS A 31 17.13 -6.85 -18.12
N LYS A 32 17.45 -5.90 -19.01
CA LYS A 32 17.42 -4.46 -18.73
C LYS A 32 16.04 -4.05 -18.21
N ASP A 33 16.03 -3.30 -17.09
CA ASP A 33 14.85 -2.79 -16.39
C ASP A 33 13.86 -3.87 -15.91
N ARG A 34 14.35 -5.11 -15.78
CA ARG A 34 13.66 -6.18 -15.06
C ARG A 34 14.37 -6.52 -13.76
N TYR A 35 13.57 -6.87 -12.77
CA TYR A 35 13.98 -7.25 -11.44
C TYR A 35 13.36 -8.60 -11.10
N TYR A 36 13.84 -9.21 -10.03
CA TYR A 36 13.16 -10.34 -9.41
C TYR A 36 12.05 -9.83 -8.50
N CYS A 37 10.86 -10.42 -8.63
CA CYS A 37 9.73 -10.10 -7.78
C CYS A 37 10.00 -10.61 -6.35
N PRO A 38 9.89 -9.79 -5.30
CA PRO A 38 10.11 -10.23 -3.93
C PRO A 38 9.00 -11.13 -3.37
N VAL A 39 7.89 -11.31 -4.10
CA VAL A 39 6.75 -12.14 -3.68
C VAL A 39 6.81 -13.53 -4.29
N CYS A 40 7.05 -13.62 -5.60
CA CYS A 40 7.03 -14.87 -6.36
C CYS A 40 8.39 -15.28 -6.92
N GLU A 41 9.44 -14.51 -6.63
CA GLU A 41 10.82 -14.73 -7.10
C GLU A 41 10.96 -14.78 -8.63
N GLY A 42 9.94 -14.34 -9.35
CA GLY A 42 9.91 -14.32 -10.80
C GLY A 42 10.78 -13.22 -11.40
N ASN A 43 11.45 -13.52 -12.51
CA ASN A 43 12.27 -12.58 -13.29
C ASN A 43 11.46 -11.64 -14.20
N ASN A 44 10.13 -11.61 -14.05
CA ASN A 44 9.21 -10.78 -14.83
C ASN A 44 8.64 -9.62 -13.99
N PHE A 45 9.48 -8.98 -13.18
CA PHE A 45 9.11 -7.75 -12.49
C PHE A 45 9.67 -6.54 -13.24
N THR A 46 8.80 -5.62 -13.65
CA THR A 46 9.18 -4.42 -14.41
C THR A 46 8.95 -3.18 -13.57
N ILE A 47 9.94 -2.29 -13.56
CA ILE A 47 9.89 -1.02 -12.83
C ILE A 47 10.25 0.10 -13.80
N ASN A 48 9.36 1.07 -13.94
CA ASN A 48 9.59 2.27 -14.71
C ASN A 48 10.26 3.33 -13.81
N LYS A 49 11.53 3.64 -14.07
CA LYS A 49 12.33 4.56 -13.25
C LYS A 49 11.91 6.02 -13.41
N ASP A 50 11.31 6.37 -14.53
CA ASP A 50 10.84 7.73 -14.82
C ASP A 50 9.58 8.06 -14.01
N THR A 51 8.61 7.14 -13.99
CA THR A 51 7.29 7.35 -13.36
C THR A 51 7.16 6.75 -11.96
N GLY A 52 8.00 5.77 -11.61
CA GLY A 52 7.85 4.98 -10.38
C GLY A 52 6.76 3.91 -10.45
N ALA A 53 6.13 3.71 -11.62
CA ALA A 53 5.18 2.62 -11.84
C ALA A 53 5.89 1.27 -11.86
N TYR A 54 5.29 0.25 -11.26
CA TYR A 54 5.84 -1.09 -11.23
C TYR A 54 4.74 -2.14 -11.37
N GLN A 55 5.06 -3.24 -12.02
CA GLN A 55 4.12 -4.34 -12.24
C GLN A 55 4.87 -5.67 -12.33
N CYS A 56 4.30 -6.70 -11.69
CA CYS A 56 4.74 -8.08 -11.87
C CYS A 56 3.86 -8.78 -12.91
N TRP A 57 4.48 -9.41 -13.90
CA TRP A 57 3.77 -10.12 -14.97
C TRP A 57 3.45 -11.59 -14.61
N ASN A 58 3.82 -12.04 -13.41
CA ASN A 58 3.49 -13.38 -12.91
C ASN A 58 2.18 -13.43 -12.11
N GLY A 59 1.41 -12.34 -12.04
CA GLY A 59 0.10 -12.30 -11.38
C GLY A 59 0.12 -11.91 -9.90
N CYS A 60 1.21 -11.33 -9.40
CA CYS A 60 1.26 -10.80 -8.03
C CYS A 60 0.54 -9.46 -7.91
N GLU A 61 -0.14 -9.24 -6.78
CA GLU A 61 -0.76 -7.96 -6.49
C GLU A 61 0.28 -6.89 -6.15
N VAL A 62 0.01 -5.66 -6.57
CA VAL A 62 0.84 -4.48 -6.28
C VAL A 62 0.98 -4.23 -4.78
N ALA A 63 -0.06 -4.59 -4.01
CA ALA A 63 -0.09 -4.49 -2.55
C ALA A 63 0.89 -5.47 -1.89
N ASP A 64 0.93 -6.73 -2.33
CA ASP A 64 1.87 -7.74 -1.82
C ASP A 64 3.30 -7.36 -2.12
N ILE A 65 3.57 -6.91 -3.35
CA ILE A 65 4.91 -6.44 -3.75
C ILE A 65 5.33 -5.25 -2.87
N ARG A 66 4.44 -4.29 -2.65
CA ARG A 66 4.71 -3.16 -1.74
C ARG A 66 5.05 -3.64 -0.34
N ASN A 67 4.26 -4.57 0.20
CA ASN A 67 4.47 -5.09 1.54
C ASN A 67 5.77 -5.90 1.67
N ALA A 68 6.16 -6.64 0.63
CA ALA A 68 7.42 -7.37 0.60
C ALA A 68 8.64 -6.43 0.53
N VAL A 69 8.55 -5.33 -0.22
CA VAL A 69 9.64 -4.35 -0.40
C VAL A 69 9.77 -3.39 0.77
N ALA A 70 8.64 -2.85 1.24
CA ALA A 70 8.57 -1.96 2.37
C ALA A 70 7.37 -2.38 3.23
N PRO A 71 7.56 -3.36 4.13
CA PRO A 71 6.52 -3.75 5.06
C PRO A 71 6.10 -2.50 5.83
N LEU A 72 4.83 -2.15 5.73
CA LEU A 72 4.27 -1.01 6.45
C LEU A 72 4.30 -1.41 7.92
N LYS A 73 5.42 -1.12 8.59
CA LYS A 73 5.64 -1.47 9.99
C LYS A 73 4.41 -1.02 10.76
N GLU A 74 3.68 -2.00 11.27
CA GLU A 74 2.33 -1.86 11.77
C GLU A 74 2.24 -0.61 12.63
N LYS A 75 1.43 0.36 12.19
CA LYS A 75 1.04 1.48 13.05
C LYS A 75 0.24 0.85 14.17
N SER A 76 0.96 0.50 15.23
CA SER A 76 0.50 0.17 16.58
C SER A 76 -0.93 0.63 16.76
N THR A 77 -1.84 -0.35 16.80
CA THR A 77 -3.18 -0.30 17.38
C THR A 77 -3.63 1.11 17.74
N ARG A 78 -4.00 1.92 16.74
CA ARG A 78 -4.93 3.02 17.00
C ARG A 78 -6.23 2.32 17.33
N THR A 79 -6.44 2.06 18.61
CA THR A 79 -7.69 1.57 19.18
C THR A 79 -8.78 2.36 18.49
N ALA A 80 -9.50 1.71 17.58
CA ALA A 80 -10.61 2.34 16.91
C ALA A 80 -11.56 2.73 18.04
N TRP A 81 -11.65 4.02 18.34
CA TRP A 81 -12.70 4.56 19.18
C TRP A 81 -14.01 4.28 18.44
N ARG A 82 -14.54 3.06 18.62
CA ARG A 82 -15.89 2.70 18.20
C ARG A 82 -16.79 3.54 19.07
N LYS A 83 -17.36 4.61 18.50
CA LYS A 83 -18.45 5.33 19.14
C LYS A 83 -19.53 4.29 19.48
N PRO A 84 -19.93 4.12 20.75
CA PRO A 84 -20.95 3.15 21.10
C PRO A 84 -22.21 3.46 20.30
N ILE A 85 -22.74 2.47 19.59
CA ILE A 85 -23.99 2.61 18.84
C ILE A 85 -25.09 2.85 19.89
N PRO A 86 -25.80 4.00 19.86
CA PRO A 86 -26.90 4.22 20.77
C PRO A 86 -28.01 3.19 20.47
N LYS A 87 -28.41 2.41 21.48
CA LYS A 87 -29.49 1.43 21.35
C LYS A 87 -30.78 2.17 20.97
N ALA A 88 -31.39 1.75 19.85
CA ALA A 88 -32.66 2.29 19.38
C ALA A 88 -33.73 2.09 20.47
N LYS A 89 -34.41 3.17 20.85
CA LYS A 89 -35.58 3.10 21.73
C LYS A 89 -36.72 2.50 20.92
N THR A 90 -37.22 1.34 21.34
CA THR A 90 -38.42 0.73 20.79
C THR A 90 -39.61 1.64 21.07
N PHE A 91 -40.21 2.20 20.01
CA PHE A 91 -41.49 2.89 20.12
C PHE A 91 -42.57 1.86 20.45
N LYS A 92 -43.35 2.09 21.51
CA LYS A 92 -44.49 1.24 21.85
C LYS A 92 -45.53 1.35 20.73
N PRO A 93 -46.14 0.25 20.28
CA PRO A 93 -47.20 0.31 19.28
C PRO A 93 -48.39 1.10 19.84
N VAL A 94 -48.92 2.01 19.02
CA VAL A 94 -50.11 2.80 19.35
C VAL A 94 -51.32 1.87 19.43
N PRO A 95 -52.20 2.00 20.44
CA PRO A 95 -53.43 1.23 20.50
C PRO A 95 -54.31 1.53 19.28
N ILE A 96 -54.72 0.47 18.59
CA ILE A 96 -55.63 0.52 17.46
C ILE A 96 -57.01 0.94 18.00
N PRO A 97 -57.67 1.99 17.46
CA PRO A 97 -58.99 2.38 17.95
C PRO A 97 -60.00 1.27 17.65
N GLU A 98 -60.65 0.75 18.69
CA GLU A 98 -61.77 -0.19 18.58
C GLU A 98 -62.97 0.52 17.96
N GLY A 99 -63.22 0.28 16.66
CA GLY A 99 -64.40 0.85 16.02
C GLY A 99 -64.49 0.81 14.50
N ALA A 100 -63.72 -0.02 13.79
CA ALA A 100 -63.99 -0.28 12.38
C ALA A 100 -65.18 -1.24 12.26
N LYS A 101 -66.38 -0.68 12.08
CA LYS A 101 -67.58 -1.40 11.63
C LYS A 101 -67.63 -1.43 10.11
#